data_AF-A0A813Z5Q1-F1
#
_entry.id   AF-A0A813Z5Q1-F1
#
_cell.length_a   1.000
_cell.length_b   1.000
_cell.length_c   1.000
_cell.angle_alpha   90.00
_cell.angle_beta   90.00
_cell.angle_gamma   90.00
#
_symmetry.space_group_name_H-M   'P 1'
#
loop_
_entity.id
_entity.type
_entity.pdbx_description
1 polymer ?
#
loop_
_entity_poly.entity_id
_entity_poly.type
_entity_poly.pdbx_seq_one_letter_code
_entity_poly.pdbx_strand_id
1 'polypeptide(L)'
;MSDIVTNLILSTRWLNIIIGIPLFIFGIIGNILTIWIFTRPRFRHTSSVRYLIACSVANFIQLAQTLLPRILTEGFKIPLIKSNSDYCKARGYIAGVATLCSLSFPCWASFDHFISTSRNATTRKYWTSKQFVYCAIFATILFWLIVQLPIVIFTRANGESCITTNIIHTYIQSYGITPLVYSILPMTAVICFNIGIVKNLRRSRVISFTNMNTRLARQVRRMLIPQLIILVLSGIPFSIHSIYSLATISMKKSLIQNAIESVILHTVRLLFYLNYVCSFYIYYIMSSEIRRGFKNLIRPSNTVLPEGIIA
;
A
#
# COMPACT_ATOMS: atom_id res chain seq x y z
N MET A 1 23.72 32.77 -3.87
CA MET A 1 22.27 32.42 -3.81
C MET A 1 21.92 31.32 -4.81
N SER A 2 22.43 31.41 -6.05
CA SER A 2 22.38 30.32 -7.05
C SER A 2 22.93 28.99 -6.52
N ASP A 3 24.04 29.00 -5.79
CA ASP A 3 24.70 27.76 -5.36
C ASP A 3 23.87 26.98 -4.34
N ILE A 4 23.17 27.67 -3.45
CA ILE A 4 22.26 27.05 -2.48
C ILE A 4 21.11 26.35 -3.21
N VAL A 5 20.52 27.01 -4.21
CA VAL A 5 19.45 26.42 -5.03
C VAL A 5 19.95 25.20 -5.80
N THR A 6 21.13 25.30 -6.41
CA THR A 6 21.76 24.19 -7.13
C THR A 6 22.04 22.99 -6.20
N ASN A 7 22.54 23.24 -4.99
CA ASN A 7 22.81 22.19 -4.01
C ASN A 7 21.52 21.50 -3.52
N LEU A 8 20.42 22.23 -3.35
CA LEU A 8 19.11 21.66 -2.98
C LEU A 8 18.54 20.78 -4.10
N ILE A 9 18.66 21.22 -5.36
CA ILE A 9 18.23 20.45 -6.52
C ILE A 9 19.07 19.17 -6.66
N LEU A 10 20.40 19.28 -6.50
CA LEU A 10 21.30 18.12 -6.48
C LEU A 10 20.94 17.15 -5.35
N SER A 11 20.67 17.65 -4.14
CA SER A 11 20.26 16.81 -3.01
C SER A 11 18.98 16.03 -3.32
N THR A 12 17.99 16.68 -3.95
CA THR A 12 16.76 16.01 -4.39
C THR A 12 17.05 14.87 -5.35
N ARG A 13 17.94 15.08 -6.33
CA ARG A 13 18.34 14.06 -7.29
C ARG A 13 18.99 12.86 -6.59
N TRP A 14 19.96 13.10 -5.72
CA TRP A 14 20.66 12.04 -4.99
C TRP A 14 19.73 11.28 -4.04
N LEU A 15 18.79 11.94 -3.38
CA LEU A 15 17.77 11.28 -2.55
C LEU A 15 16.95 10.26 -3.36
N ASN A 16 16.46 10.64 -4.55
CA ASN A 16 15.67 9.71 -5.37
C ASN A 16 16.52 8.53 -5.91
N ILE A 17 17.82 8.70 -6.12
CA ILE A 17 18.71 7.62 -6.59
C ILE A 17 19.09 6.71 -5.42
N ILE A 18 19.72 7.26 -4.39
CA ILE A 18 20.32 6.50 -3.28
C ILE A 18 19.25 5.79 -2.46
N ILE A 19 18.10 6.44 -2.23
CA ILE A 19 17.01 5.85 -1.45
C ILE A 19 16.01 5.14 -2.37
N GLY A 20 15.67 5.74 -3.52
CA GLY A 20 14.65 5.20 -4.41
C GLY A 20 15.02 3.85 -5.04
N ILE A 21 16.27 3.65 -5.46
CA ILE A 21 16.69 2.38 -6.09
C ILE A 21 16.59 1.21 -5.09
N PRO A 22 17.16 1.28 -3.87
CA PRO A 22 16.97 0.23 -2.87
C PRO A 22 15.50 -0.01 -2.55
N LEU A 23 14.70 1.04 -2.37
CA LEU A 23 13.25 0.90 -2.11
C LEU A 23 12.55 0.15 -3.23
N PHE A 24 12.89 0.43 -4.49
CA PHE A 24 12.32 -0.27 -5.63
C PHE A 24 12.73 -1.76 -5.63
N ILE A 25 14.02 -2.06 -5.48
CA ILE A 25 14.53 -3.43 -5.48
C ILE A 25 13.90 -4.25 -4.34
N PHE A 26 13.97 -3.75 -3.10
CA PHE A 26 13.37 -4.43 -1.95
C PHE A 26 11.85 -4.52 -2.07
N GLY A 27 11.20 -3.50 -2.63
CA GLY A 27 9.77 -3.51 -2.86
C GLY A 27 9.32 -4.61 -3.83
N ILE A 28 10.01 -4.74 -4.97
CA ILE A 28 9.72 -5.76 -5.96
C ILE A 28 9.97 -7.15 -5.39
N ILE A 29 11.13 -7.38 -4.78
CA ILE A 29 11.48 -8.67 -4.15
C ILE A 29 10.45 -9.04 -3.07
N GLY A 30 10.14 -8.10 -2.18
CA GLY A 30 9.20 -8.33 -1.09
C GLY A 30 7.79 -8.70 -1.59
N ASN A 31 7.26 -7.98 -2.58
CA ASN A 31 5.93 -8.28 -3.11
C ASN A 31 5.89 -9.61 -3.86
N ILE A 32 6.93 -9.96 -4.63
CA ILE A 32 7.04 -11.29 -5.29
C ILE A 32 7.08 -12.41 -4.26
N LEU A 33 7.93 -12.30 -3.24
CA LEU A 33 8.03 -13.30 -2.16
C LEU A 33 6.70 -13.44 -1.40
N THR A 34 5.98 -12.34 -1.18
CA THR A 34 4.66 -12.36 -0.53
C THR A 34 3.66 -13.17 -1.34
N ILE A 35 3.55 -12.90 -2.65
CA ILE A 35 2.66 -13.64 -3.55
C ILE A 35 3.04 -15.12 -3.55
N TRP A 36 4.33 -15.44 -3.65
CA TRP A 36 4.78 -16.82 -3.74
C TRP A 36 4.57 -17.63 -2.45
N ILE A 37 4.78 -17.03 -1.28
CA ILE A 37 4.53 -17.70 0.00
C ILE A 37 3.03 -17.92 0.21
N PHE A 38 2.22 -16.90 -0.07
CA PHE A 38 0.78 -16.96 0.19
C PHE A 38 -0.01 -17.81 -0.80
N THR A 39 0.56 -18.12 -1.98
CA THR A 39 -0.04 -19.09 -2.92
C THR A 39 0.17 -20.55 -2.51
N ARG A 40 1.01 -20.84 -1.50
CA ARG A 40 1.25 -22.23 -1.04
C ARG A 40 0.00 -22.87 -0.41
N PRO A 41 -0.15 -24.22 -0.51
CA PRO A 41 -1.30 -24.94 0.03
C PRO A 41 -1.59 -24.70 1.52
N ARG A 42 -0.55 -24.39 2.31
CA ARG A 42 -0.70 -24.06 3.74
C ARG A 42 -1.53 -22.80 4.00
N PHE A 43 -1.45 -21.80 3.13
CA PHE A 43 -2.05 -20.47 3.35
C PHE A 43 -3.31 -20.22 2.51
N ARG A 44 -3.53 -20.99 1.43
CA ARG A 44 -4.67 -20.82 0.49
C ARG A 44 -6.06 -20.96 1.10
N HIS A 45 -6.15 -21.60 2.27
CA HIS A 45 -7.42 -21.86 2.97
C HIS A 45 -7.91 -20.66 3.78
N THR A 46 -7.03 -19.67 4.04
CA THR A 46 -7.40 -18.46 4.76
C THR A 46 -7.94 -17.42 3.76
N SER A 47 -9.15 -16.92 3.99
CA SER A 47 -9.81 -15.89 3.17
C SER A 47 -8.99 -14.61 3.10
N SER A 48 -8.51 -14.11 4.25
CA SER A 48 -7.74 -12.87 4.35
C SER A 48 -6.48 -12.83 3.49
N VAL A 49 -5.82 -13.98 3.31
CA VAL A 49 -4.58 -14.11 2.52
C VAL A 49 -4.79 -13.68 1.07
N ARG A 50 -6.01 -13.85 0.53
CA ARG A 50 -6.33 -13.45 -0.85
C ARG A 50 -6.32 -11.95 -1.04
N TYR A 51 -6.84 -11.20 -0.06
CA TYR A 51 -6.72 -9.73 -0.05
C TYR A 51 -5.26 -9.31 0.04
N LEU A 52 -4.43 -10.02 0.82
CA LEU A 52 -3.00 -9.72 0.91
C LEU A 52 -2.25 -10.00 -0.40
N ILE A 53 -2.60 -11.07 -1.12
CA ILE A 53 -2.06 -11.33 -2.47
C ILE A 53 -2.48 -10.20 -3.43
N ALA A 54 -3.76 -9.81 -3.44
CA ALA A 54 -4.25 -8.70 -4.26
C ALA A 54 -3.53 -7.38 -3.91
N CYS A 55 -3.27 -7.14 -2.62
CA CYS A 55 -2.46 -6.02 -2.13
C CYS A 55 -1.04 -6.07 -2.69
N SER A 56 -0.35 -7.21 -2.64
CA SER A 56 1.00 -7.33 -3.19
C SER A 56 1.06 -7.11 -4.70
N VAL A 57 0.04 -7.55 -5.44
CA VAL A 57 -0.08 -7.25 -6.89
C VAL A 57 -0.27 -5.74 -7.11
N ALA A 58 -1.17 -5.10 -6.36
CA ALA A 58 -1.38 -3.66 -6.45
C ALA A 58 -0.12 -2.87 -6.07
N ASN A 59 0.60 -3.28 -5.02
CA ASN A 59 1.88 -2.68 -4.61
C ASN A 59 2.94 -2.80 -5.70
N PHE A 60 3.04 -3.96 -6.35
CA PHE A 60 3.97 -4.17 -7.46
C PHE A 60 3.67 -3.21 -8.63
N ILE A 61 2.39 -3.13 -9.04
CA ILE A 61 1.96 -2.21 -10.10
C ILE A 61 2.23 -0.76 -9.69
N GLN A 62 1.94 -0.41 -8.44
CA GLN A 62 2.20 0.92 -7.90
C GLN A 62 3.68 1.28 -8.01
N LEU A 63 4.58 0.42 -7.52
CA LEU A 63 6.03 0.68 -7.55
C LEU A 63 6.55 0.80 -8.99
N ALA A 64 6.06 -0.05 -9.90
CA ALA A 64 6.40 -0.03 -11.32
C ALA A 64 5.90 1.24 -12.03
N GLN A 65 4.72 1.76 -11.71
CA GLN A 65 4.12 2.92 -12.40
C GLN A 65 4.46 4.26 -11.74
N THR A 66 4.91 4.26 -10.49
CA THR A 66 5.19 5.50 -9.74
C THR A 66 6.66 5.69 -9.47
N LEU A 67 7.27 4.77 -8.71
CA LEU A 67 8.64 4.88 -8.21
C LEU A 67 9.67 4.70 -9.33
N LEU A 68 9.51 3.69 -10.19
CA LEU A 68 10.43 3.47 -11.31
C LEU A 68 10.48 4.68 -12.27
N PRO A 69 9.35 5.19 -12.82
CA PRO A 69 9.38 6.37 -13.67
C PRO A 69 9.94 7.59 -12.95
N ARG A 70 9.69 7.75 -11.65
CA ARG A 70 10.28 8.82 -10.83
C ARG A 70 11.80 8.72 -10.74
N ILE A 71 12.36 7.53 -10.51
CA ILE A 71 13.81 7.34 -10.46
C ILE A 71 14.42 7.72 -11.83
N LEU A 72 13.78 7.30 -12.92
CA LEU A 72 14.24 7.58 -14.28
C LEU A 72 14.16 9.08 -14.62
N THR A 73 13.06 9.77 -14.27
CA THR A 73 12.90 11.19 -14.62
C THR A 73 13.57 12.16 -13.65
N GLU A 74 13.45 11.94 -12.35
CA GLU A 74 13.95 12.87 -11.32
C GLU A 74 15.40 12.54 -10.93
N GLY A 75 15.75 11.26 -10.93
CA GLY A 75 17.11 10.80 -10.67
C GLY A 75 18.01 10.89 -11.90
N PHE A 76 17.63 10.22 -12.99
CA PHE A 76 18.46 10.11 -14.19
C PHE A 76 18.16 11.16 -15.27
N LYS A 77 17.16 12.04 -15.07
CA LYS A 77 16.76 13.09 -16.02
C LYS A 77 16.32 12.56 -17.39
N ILE A 78 15.86 11.31 -17.48
CA ILE A 78 15.38 10.72 -18.73
C ILE A 78 13.98 11.27 -19.05
N PRO A 79 13.70 11.81 -20.25
CA PRO A 79 12.45 12.52 -20.55
C PRO A 79 11.22 11.61 -20.81
N LEU A 80 11.11 10.44 -20.16
CA LEU A 80 10.01 9.48 -20.36
C LEU A 80 8.61 10.08 -20.10
N ILE A 81 8.51 10.96 -19.10
CA ILE A 81 7.23 11.55 -18.66
C ILE A 81 6.95 12.89 -19.38
N LYS A 82 7.98 13.48 -19.99
CA LYS A 82 7.96 14.89 -20.42
C LYS A 82 7.37 15.10 -21.81
N SER A 83 7.38 14.07 -22.65
CA SER A 83 7.05 14.21 -24.08
C SER A 83 5.67 13.69 -24.48
N ASN A 84 5.03 12.82 -23.70
CA ASN A 84 3.82 12.12 -24.15
C ASN A 84 2.68 12.26 -23.13
N SER A 85 1.62 12.97 -23.54
CA SER A 85 0.42 13.18 -22.72
C SER A 85 -0.36 11.88 -22.46
N ASP A 86 -0.34 10.92 -23.38
CA ASP A 86 -1.07 9.67 -23.23
C ASP A 86 -0.39 8.77 -22.21
N TYR A 87 0.95 8.72 -22.22
CA TYR A 87 1.72 8.06 -21.17
C TYR A 87 1.44 8.67 -19.79
N CYS A 88 1.39 10.01 -19.72
CA CYS A 88 1.10 10.73 -18.48
C CYS A 88 -0.29 10.37 -17.91
N LYS A 89 -1.32 10.32 -18.76
CA LYS A 89 -2.68 9.90 -18.41
C LYS A 89 -2.74 8.44 -17.94
N ALA A 90 -2.19 7.52 -18.74
CA ALA A 90 -2.19 6.09 -18.43
C ALA A 90 -1.45 5.81 -17.11
N ARG A 91 -0.27 6.40 -16.94
CA ARG A 91 0.51 6.29 -15.71
C ARG A 91 -0.26 6.80 -14.50
N GLY A 92 -0.81 8.02 -14.58
CA GLY A 92 -1.57 8.63 -13.49
C GLY A 92 -2.79 7.79 -13.09
N TYR A 93 -3.52 7.29 -14.09
CA TYR A 93 -4.69 6.43 -13.89
C TYR A 93 -4.33 5.10 -13.22
N ILE A 94 -3.40 4.34 -13.80
CA ILE A 94 -2.99 3.03 -13.28
C ILE A 94 -2.37 3.18 -11.88
N ALA A 95 -1.54 4.20 -11.67
CA ALA A 95 -0.94 4.48 -10.38
C ALA A 95 -1.98 4.84 -9.31
N GLY A 96 -2.98 5.66 -9.67
CA GLY A 96 -4.07 6.05 -8.78
C GLY A 96 -4.91 4.86 -8.34
N VAL A 97 -5.29 3.99 -9.29
CA VAL A 97 -6.05 2.76 -9.01
C VAL A 97 -5.23 1.80 -8.14
N ALA A 98 -3.97 1.54 -8.53
CA ALA A 98 -3.09 0.64 -7.78
C ALA A 98 -2.89 1.12 -6.34
N THR A 99 -2.65 2.41 -6.14
CA THR A 99 -2.49 3.00 -4.80
C THR A 99 -3.72 2.79 -3.92
N LEU A 100 -4.92 3.08 -4.45
CA LEU A 100 -6.17 2.96 -3.70
C LEU A 100 -6.52 1.49 -3.40
N CYS A 101 -6.29 0.58 -4.34
CA CYS A 101 -6.40 -0.85 -4.13
C CYS A 101 -5.45 -1.34 -3.01
N SER A 102 -4.17 -0.95 -3.07
CA SER A 102 -3.16 -1.29 -2.06
C SER A 102 -3.53 -0.85 -0.65
N LEU A 103 -4.22 0.29 -0.49
CA LEU A 103 -4.68 0.77 0.81
C LEU A 103 -6.01 0.11 1.25
N SER A 104 -6.87 -0.25 0.30
CA SER A 104 -8.17 -0.85 0.58
C SER A 104 -8.07 -2.32 1.00
N PHE A 105 -7.21 -3.10 0.35
CA PHE A 105 -7.12 -4.54 0.62
C PHE A 105 -6.68 -4.93 2.04
N PRO A 106 -5.73 -4.23 2.70
CA PRO A 106 -5.45 -4.44 4.11
C PRO A 106 -6.65 -4.14 5.03
N CYS A 107 -7.51 -3.19 4.66
CA CYS A 107 -8.75 -2.91 5.38
C CYS A 107 -9.73 -4.08 5.25
N TRP A 108 -9.91 -4.61 4.04
CA TRP A 108 -10.69 -5.82 3.81
C TRP A 108 -10.13 -7.05 4.53
N ALA A 109 -8.81 -7.24 4.55
CA ALA A 109 -8.17 -8.30 5.32
C ALA A 109 -8.46 -8.15 6.83
N SER A 110 -8.41 -6.92 7.35
CA SER A 110 -8.72 -6.62 8.75
C SER A 110 -10.19 -6.90 9.07
N PHE A 111 -11.11 -6.54 8.16
CA PHE A 111 -12.53 -6.86 8.27
C PHE A 111 -12.80 -8.37 8.26
N ASP A 112 -12.21 -9.11 7.32
CA ASP A 112 -12.31 -10.57 7.24
C ASP A 112 -11.80 -11.24 8.53
N HIS A 113 -10.73 -10.71 9.11
CA HIS A 113 -10.25 -11.14 10.42
C HIS A 113 -11.20 -10.81 11.58
N PHE A 114 -11.80 -9.62 11.56
CA PHE A 114 -12.83 -9.26 12.53
C PHE A 114 -14.03 -10.22 12.47
N ILE A 115 -14.54 -10.52 11.28
CA ILE A 115 -15.66 -11.43 11.11
C ILE A 115 -15.29 -12.88 11.41
N SER A 116 -14.09 -13.34 11.04
CA SER A 116 -13.64 -14.70 11.36
C SER A 116 -13.48 -14.97 12.85
N THR A 117 -13.27 -13.92 13.65
CA THR A 117 -13.27 -14.02 15.13
C THR A 117 -14.66 -13.85 15.76
N SER A 118 -15.69 -13.55 14.96
CA SER A 118 -17.07 -13.46 15.44
C SER A 118 -17.60 -14.83 15.86
N ARG A 119 -18.47 -14.83 16.87
CA ARG A 119 -19.14 -16.05 17.39
C ARG A 119 -20.17 -16.60 16.42
N ASN A 120 -20.80 -15.74 15.61
CA ASN A 120 -21.84 -16.17 14.68
C ASN A 120 -21.23 -16.97 13.52
N ALA A 121 -21.45 -18.28 13.54
CA ALA A 121 -20.92 -19.21 12.54
C ALA A 121 -21.48 -18.95 11.13
N THR A 122 -22.75 -18.55 11.02
CA THR A 122 -23.39 -18.24 9.74
C THR A 122 -22.76 -17.00 9.11
N THR A 123 -22.61 -15.92 9.90
CA THR A 123 -21.92 -14.71 9.45
C THR A 123 -20.48 -15.04 9.04
N ARG A 124 -19.73 -15.76 9.89
CA ARG A 124 -18.36 -16.16 9.55
C ARG A 124 -18.30 -16.90 8.21
N LYS A 125 -19.08 -17.96 8.04
CA LYS A 125 -19.08 -18.79 6.82
C LYS A 125 -19.39 -17.98 5.56
N TYR A 126 -20.36 -17.07 5.62
CA TYR A 126 -20.77 -16.27 4.47
C TYR A 126 -19.71 -15.26 4.05
N TRP A 127 -19.26 -14.41 4.99
CA TRP A 127 -18.36 -13.29 4.70
C TRP A 127 -16.92 -13.74 4.43
N THR A 128 -16.48 -14.87 5.00
CA THR A 128 -15.17 -15.47 4.69
C THR A 128 -15.21 -16.44 3.50
N SER A 129 -16.35 -16.52 2.79
CA SER A 129 -16.49 -17.42 1.66
C SER A 129 -15.61 -16.97 0.49
N LYS A 130 -15.14 -17.93 -0.29
CA LYS A 130 -14.29 -17.67 -1.47
C LYS A 130 -14.98 -16.72 -2.46
N GLN A 131 -16.27 -16.93 -2.68
CA GLN A 131 -17.08 -16.16 -3.61
C GLN A 131 -17.22 -14.71 -3.15
N PHE A 132 -17.52 -14.49 -1.86
CA PHE A 132 -17.58 -13.14 -1.32
C PHE A 132 -16.24 -12.42 -1.45
N VAL A 133 -15.13 -13.09 -1.10
CA VAL A 133 -13.79 -12.47 -1.17
C VAL A 133 -13.42 -12.05 -2.59
N TYR A 134 -13.66 -12.89 -3.60
CA TYR A 134 -13.39 -12.51 -4.99
C TYR A 134 -14.32 -11.38 -5.46
N CYS A 135 -15.60 -11.41 -5.07
CA CYS A 135 -16.54 -10.34 -5.37
C CYS A 135 -16.08 -9.00 -4.75
N ALA A 136 -15.67 -9.01 -3.48
CA ALA A 136 -15.17 -7.82 -2.79
C ALA A 136 -13.89 -7.26 -3.44
N ILE A 137 -12.95 -8.13 -3.83
CA ILE A 137 -11.74 -7.71 -4.57
C ILE A 137 -12.12 -7.07 -5.90
N PHE A 138 -12.95 -7.74 -6.70
CA PHE A 138 -13.38 -7.26 -8.00
C PHE A 138 -14.15 -5.94 -7.90
N ALA A 139 -15.12 -5.86 -6.99
CA ALA A 139 -15.89 -4.65 -6.74
C ALA A 139 -15.02 -3.49 -6.28
N THR A 140 -14.01 -3.73 -5.43
CA THR A 140 -13.04 -2.71 -5.00
C THR A 140 -12.22 -2.18 -6.19
N ILE A 141 -11.72 -3.07 -7.04
CA ILE A 141 -10.97 -2.68 -8.23
C ILE A 141 -11.86 -1.86 -9.19
N LEU A 142 -13.08 -2.34 -9.46
CA LEU A 142 -14.03 -1.67 -10.35
C LEU A 142 -14.41 -0.28 -9.81
N PHE A 143 -14.68 -0.18 -8.51
CA PHE A 143 -14.96 1.09 -7.85
C PHE A 143 -13.83 2.09 -8.06
N TRP A 144 -12.57 1.69 -7.84
CA TRP A 144 -11.43 2.59 -8.02
C TRP A 144 -11.12 2.91 -9.48
N LEU A 145 -11.37 1.98 -10.41
CA LEU A 145 -11.29 2.25 -11.86
C LEU A 145 -12.26 3.37 -12.27
N ILE A 146 -13.48 3.38 -11.73
CA ILE A 146 -14.48 4.41 -12.00
C ILE A 146 -14.10 5.74 -11.34
N VAL A 147 -13.74 5.71 -10.05
CA VAL A 147 -13.38 6.93 -9.30
C VAL A 147 -12.18 7.66 -9.91
N GLN A 148 -11.21 6.92 -10.47
CA GLN A 148 -10.01 7.52 -11.06
C GLN A 148 -10.16 7.91 -12.53
N LEU A 149 -11.31 7.64 -13.17
CA LEU A 149 -11.55 7.97 -14.57
C LEU A 149 -11.29 9.46 -14.90
N PRO A 150 -11.63 10.44 -14.03
CA PRO A 150 -11.37 11.86 -14.30
C PRO A 150 -9.89 12.21 -14.54
N ILE A 151 -8.93 11.44 -13.99
CA ILE A 151 -7.49 11.64 -14.23
C ILE A 151 -7.15 11.51 -15.72
N VAL A 152 -7.81 10.60 -16.45
CA VAL A 152 -7.57 10.39 -17.89
C VAL A 152 -7.96 11.63 -18.70
N ILE A 153 -8.99 12.35 -18.24
CA ILE A 153 -9.54 13.52 -18.93
C ILE A 153 -8.73 14.78 -18.58
N PHE A 154 -8.41 14.96 -17.30
CA PHE A 154 -7.86 16.22 -16.79
C PHE A 154 -6.34 16.26 -16.68
N THR A 155 -5.62 15.17 -16.96
CA THR A 155 -4.15 15.17 -16.91
C THR A 155 -3.52 15.37 -18.28
N ARG A 156 -2.51 16.24 -18.35
CA ARG A 156 -1.68 16.44 -19.56
C ARG A 156 -0.20 16.60 -19.23
N ALA A 157 0.65 16.34 -20.22
CA ALA A 157 2.07 16.69 -20.16
C ALA A 157 2.26 18.18 -20.49
N ASN A 158 3.13 18.87 -19.75
CA ASN A 158 3.47 20.28 -19.94
C ASN A 158 4.96 20.52 -20.24
N GLY A 159 5.65 19.56 -20.85
CA GLY A 159 7.09 19.63 -21.18
C GLY A 159 8.02 19.42 -19.98
N GLU A 160 7.64 19.89 -18.79
CA GLU A 160 8.43 19.71 -17.56
C GLU A 160 7.88 18.61 -16.65
N SER A 161 6.55 18.47 -16.60
CA SER A 161 5.87 17.54 -15.69
C SER A 161 4.46 17.16 -16.17
N CYS A 162 3.89 16.16 -15.50
CA CYS A 162 2.48 15.81 -15.58
C CYS A 162 1.65 16.73 -14.69
N ILE A 163 0.75 17.52 -15.28
CA ILE A 163 -0.11 18.44 -14.55
C ILE A 163 -1.59 18.11 -14.75
N THR A 164 -2.39 18.39 -13.72
CA THR A 164 -3.85 18.36 -13.81
C THR A 164 -4.34 19.74 -14.24
N THR A 165 -5.09 19.80 -15.35
CA THR A 165 -5.59 21.06 -15.93
C THR A 165 -6.82 21.60 -15.21
N ASN A 166 -7.64 20.71 -14.66
CA ASN A 166 -8.88 21.08 -13.99
C ASN A 166 -8.60 21.40 -12.51
N ILE A 167 -8.88 22.63 -12.12
CA ILE A 167 -8.65 23.10 -10.75
C ILE A 167 -9.61 22.45 -9.75
N ILE A 168 -10.88 22.24 -10.11
CA ILE A 168 -11.90 21.60 -9.25
C ILE A 168 -11.47 20.17 -8.93
N HIS A 169 -11.04 19.42 -9.94
CA HIS A 169 -10.50 18.07 -9.75
C HIS A 169 -9.29 18.08 -8.79
N THR A 170 -8.41 19.08 -8.93
CA THR A 170 -7.26 19.25 -8.05
C THR A 170 -7.67 19.54 -6.60
N TYR A 171 -8.71 20.36 -6.38
CA TYR A 171 -9.30 20.59 -5.05
C TYR A 171 -9.87 19.30 -4.45
N ILE A 172 -10.69 18.57 -5.20
CA ILE A 172 -11.30 17.31 -4.75
C ILE A 172 -10.22 16.29 -4.40
N GLN A 173 -9.17 16.19 -5.21
CA GLN A 173 -8.10 15.22 -4.98
C GLN A 173 -7.22 15.58 -3.77
N SER A 174 -6.85 16.85 -3.61
CA SER A 174 -5.93 17.29 -2.55
C SER A 174 -6.60 17.50 -1.19
N TYR A 175 -7.84 18.00 -1.15
CA TYR A 175 -8.58 18.22 0.10
C TYR A 175 -9.53 17.07 0.47
N GLY A 176 -10.02 16.33 -0.52
CA GLY A 176 -10.94 15.21 -0.30
C GLY A 176 -10.22 13.88 -0.32
N ILE A 177 -9.92 13.39 -1.52
CA ILE A 177 -9.48 12.00 -1.73
C ILE A 177 -8.18 11.70 -0.98
N THR A 178 -7.16 12.55 -1.09
CA THR A 178 -5.85 12.30 -0.46
C THR A 178 -5.96 12.18 1.07
N PRO A 179 -6.40 13.20 1.83
CA PRO A 179 -6.44 13.09 3.29
C PRO A 179 -7.45 12.04 3.77
N LEU A 180 -8.63 11.95 3.15
CA LEU A 180 -9.67 11.03 3.61
C LEU A 180 -9.35 9.57 3.26
N VAL A 181 -9.03 9.30 2.00
CA VAL A 181 -8.90 7.93 1.50
C VAL A 181 -7.49 7.39 1.65
N TYR A 182 -6.45 8.23 1.59
CA TYR A 182 -5.08 7.74 1.70
C TYR A 182 -4.64 7.60 3.16
N SER A 183 -5.24 8.37 4.07
CA SER A 183 -4.84 8.40 5.48
C SER A 183 -5.97 8.03 6.43
N ILE A 184 -7.02 8.85 6.52
CA ILE A 184 -7.99 8.76 7.63
C ILE A 184 -8.81 7.46 7.57
N LEU A 185 -9.38 7.12 6.42
CA LEU A 185 -10.26 5.96 6.28
C LEU A 185 -9.52 4.63 6.50
N PRO A 186 -8.34 4.37 5.89
CA PRO A 186 -7.63 3.12 6.15
C PRO A 186 -7.16 3.02 7.61
N MET A 187 -6.71 4.12 8.22
CA MET A 187 -6.31 4.13 9.63
C MET A 187 -7.47 3.80 10.55
N THR A 188 -8.59 4.52 10.41
CA THR A 188 -9.78 4.34 11.25
C THR A 188 -10.37 2.94 11.08
N ALA A 189 -10.50 2.45 9.83
CA ALA A 189 -11.00 1.11 9.55
C ALA A 189 -10.14 0.03 10.22
N VAL A 190 -8.81 0.08 10.04
CA VAL A 190 -7.90 -0.90 10.61
C VAL A 190 -7.93 -0.84 12.15
N ILE A 191 -7.96 0.36 12.76
CA ILE A 191 -8.07 0.52 14.21
C ILE A 191 -9.38 -0.08 14.74
N CYS A 192 -10.52 0.29 14.14
CA CYS A 192 -11.84 -0.20 14.53
C CYS A 192 -11.92 -1.72 14.47
N PHE A 193 -11.48 -2.34 13.36
CA PHE A 193 -11.49 -3.78 13.20
C PHE A 193 -10.53 -4.49 14.17
N ASN A 194 -9.35 -3.94 14.43
CA ASN A 194 -8.42 -4.50 15.41
C ASN A 194 -8.97 -4.46 16.84
N ILE A 195 -9.64 -3.37 17.24
CA ILE A 195 -10.34 -3.28 18.52
C ILE A 195 -11.45 -4.34 18.58
N GLY A 196 -12.23 -4.48 17.50
CA GLY A 196 -13.27 -5.50 17.37
C GLY A 196 -12.72 -6.93 17.54
N ILE A 197 -11.58 -7.24 16.90
CA ILE A 197 -10.88 -8.53 17.04
C ILE A 197 -10.49 -8.75 18.51
N VAL A 198 -9.96 -7.73 19.20
CA VAL A 198 -9.60 -7.84 20.63
C VAL A 198 -10.82 -8.16 21.48
N LYS A 199 -11.93 -7.45 21.26
CA LYS A 199 -13.19 -7.66 22.00
C LYS A 199 -13.72 -9.07 21.77
N ASN A 200 -13.78 -9.52 20.52
CA ASN A 200 -14.25 -10.86 20.15
C ASN A 200 -13.39 -11.97 20.77
N LEU A 201 -12.06 -11.81 20.77
CA LEU A 201 -11.14 -12.76 21.37
C LEU A 201 -11.22 -12.77 22.91
N ARG A 202 -11.37 -11.61 23.56
CA ARG A 202 -11.55 -11.54 25.03
C ARG A 202 -12.85 -12.22 25.45
N ARG A 203 -13.94 -11.96 24.73
CA ARG A 203 -15.23 -12.61 24.98
C ARG A 203 -15.14 -14.12 24.77
N SER A 204 -14.39 -14.57 23.76
CA SER A 204 -14.25 -16.00 23.44
C SER A 204 -13.25 -16.76 24.31
N ARG A 205 -12.43 -16.11 25.14
CA ARG A 205 -11.60 -16.79 26.16
C ARG A 205 -12.42 -17.54 27.22
N VAL A 206 -13.69 -17.15 27.43
CA VAL A 206 -14.59 -17.80 28.39
C VAL A 206 -15.16 -19.12 27.85
N ILE A 207 -15.10 -19.38 26.54
CA ILE A 207 -15.64 -20.60 25.93
C ILE A 207 -14.57 -21.17 24.99
N SER A 208 -13.93 -22.26 25.41
CA SER A 208 -12.88 -23.00 24.72
C SER A 208 -13.26 -23.38 23.27
N PHE A 209 -13.07 -22.45 22.33
CA PHE A 209 -13.24 -22.70 20.90
C PHE A 209 -11.95 -22.35 20.15
N THR A 210 -11.10 -23.38 20.01
CA THR A 210 -9.97 -23.53 19.07
C THR A 210 -8.73 -22.62 19.27
N ASN A 211 -7.69 -23.19 19.90
CA ASN A 211 -6.34 -22.63 20.04
C ASN A 211 -5.68 -22.16 18.73
N MET A 212 -6.10 -22.69 17.57
CA MET A 212 -5.53 -22.33 16.27
C MET A 212 -5.99 -20.95 15.78
N ASN A 213 -7.28 -20.62 15.96
CA ASN A 213 -7.86 -19.34 15.55
C ASN A 213 -7.33 -18.17 16.41
N THR A 214 -7.07 -18.41 17.69
CA THR A 214 -6.49 -17.40 18.59
C THR A 214 -5.02 -17.11 18.28
N ARG A 215 -4.24 -18.11 17.85
CA ARG A 215 -2.85 -17.93 17.40
C ARG A 215 -2.78 -17.14 16.09
N LEU A 216 -3.59 -17.49 15.11
CA LEU A 216 -3.66 -16.77 13.83
C LEU A 216 -4.10 -15.31 14.03
N ALA A 217 -5.15 -15.07 14.82
CA ALA A 217 -5.61 -13.71 15.09
C ALA A 217 -4.57 -12.87 15.87
N ARG A 218 -3.80 -13.50 16.77
CA ARG A 218 -2.70 -12.82 17.49
C ARG A 218 -1.53 -12.48 16.57
N GLN A 219 -1.17 -13.38 15.65
CA GLN A 219 -0.14 -13.13 14.64
C GLN A 219 -0.53 -12.01 13.68
N VAL A 220 -1.78 -12.00 13.22
CA VAL A 220 -2.33 -10.96 12.34
C VAL A 220 -2.31 -9.60 13.02
N ARG A 221 -2.74 -9.49 14.28
CA ARG A 221 -2.64 -8.23 15.04
C ARG A 221 -1.20 -7.72 15.10
N ARG A 222 -0.24 -8.61 15.34
CA ARG A 222 1.19 -8.27 15.37
C ARG A 222 1.72 -7.79 14.01
N MET A 223 1.12 -8.22 12.90
CA MET A 223 1.45 -7.76 11.55
C MET A 223 0.81 -6.42 11.19
N LEU A 224 -0.44 -6.18 11.61
CA LEU A 224 -1.20 -4.98 11.25
C LEU A 224 -0.77 -3.74 12.03
N ILE A 225 -0.32 -3.87 13.29
CA ILE A 225 0.13 -2.71 14.10
C ILE A 225 1.33 -1.99 13.45
N PRO A 226 2.43 -2.67 13.06
CA PRO A 226 3.53 -2.02 12.35
C PRO A 226 3.09 -1.41 11.01
N GLN A 227 2.20 -2.06 10.27
CA GLN A 227 1.67 -1.51 9.02
C GLN A 227 0.89 -0.21 9.26
N LEU A 228 0.09 -0.15 10.32
CA LEU A 228 -0.60 1.07 10.72
C LEU A 228 0.37 2.18 11.12
N ILE A 229 1.43 1.86 11.86
CA ILE A 229 2.46 2.85 12.25
C ILE A 229 3.13 3.44 11.00
N ILE A 230 3.52 2.60 10.04
CA ILE A 230 4.11 3.08 8.78
C ILE A 230 3.11 3.95 8.02
N LEU A 231 1.86 3.53 7.94
CA LEU A 231 0.80 4.31 7.28
C LEU A 231 0.61 5.68 7.93
N VAL A 232 0.65 5.77 9.27
CA VAL A 232 0.55 7.04 10.02
C VAL A 232 1.76 7.92 9.76
N LEU A 233 2.96 7.38 9.92
CA LEU A 233 4.22 8.12 9.77
C LEU A 233 4.46 8.62 8.34
N SER A 234 3.85 7.98 7.35
CA SER A 234 4.06 8.32 5.93
C SER A 234 2.85 8.99 5.26
N GLY A 235 1.63 8.60 5.62
CA GLY A 235 0.39 9.12 5.06
C GLY A 235 0.06 10.53 5.56
N ILE A 236 0.28 10.81 6.86
CA ILE A 236 0.01 12.13 7.44
C ILE A 236 0.91 13.21 6.79
N PRO A 237 2.25 13.05 6.74
CA PRO A 237 3.09 14.06 6.09
C PRO A 237 2.74 14.29 4.62
N PHE A 238 2.39 13.22 3.89
CA PHE A 238 1.97 13.33 2.49
C PHE A 238 0.66 14.10 2.33
N SER A 239 -0.30 13.88 3.23
CA SER A 239 -1.58 14.60 3.23
C SER A 239 -1.40 16.07 3.57
N ILE A 240 -0.59 16.38 4.60
CA ILE A 240 -0.26 17.76 4.99
C ILE A 240 0.41 18.49 3.83
N HIS A 241 1.42 17.88 3.20
CA HIS A 241 2.09 18.47 2.05
C HIS A 241 1.11 18.73 0.89
N SER A 242 0.22 17.79 0.58
CA SER A 242 -0.74 17.94 -0.52
C SER A 242 -1.68 19.13 -0.30
N ILE A 243 -2.15 19.31 0.93
CA ILE A 243 -2.96 20.46 1.34
C ILE A 243 -2.16 21.76 1.25
N TYR A 244 -0.94 21.78 1.81
CA TYR A 244 -0.06 22.94 1.77
C TYR A 244 0.26 23.38 0.33
N SER A 245 0.60 22.43 -0.54
CA SER A 245 0.94 22.70 -1.94
C SER A 245 -0.21 23.36 -2.70
N LEU A 246 -1.46 23.00 -2.39
CA LEU A 246 -2.63 23.61 -3.02
C LEU A 246 -2.99 24.96 -2.39
N ALA A 247 -2.94 25.09 -1.06
CA ALA A 247 -3.21 26.34 -0.36
C ALA A 247 -2.25 27.47 -0.78
N THR A 248 -1.03 27.11 -1.18
CA THR A 248 0.04 28.05 -1.53
C THR A 248 0.22 28.26 -3.03
N ILE A 249 -0.67 27.72 -3.88
CA ILE A 249 -0.51 27.74 -5.35
C ILE A 249 -0.53 29.16 -5.94
N SER A 250 -1.32 30.07 -5.36
CA SER A 250 -1.45 31.46 -5.82
C SER A 250 -0.42 32.40 -5.20
N MET A 251 0.43 31.91 -4.29
CA MET A 251 1.45 32.73 -3.63
C MET A 251 2.74 32.77 -4.46
N LYS A 252 3.32 33.96 -4.62
CA LYS A 252 4.61 34.13 -5.30
C LYS A 252 5.73 33.63 -4.38
N LYS A 253 6.35 32.51 -4.77
CA LYS A 253 7.46 31.87 -4.03
C LYS A 253 8.81 32.26 -4.59
N SER A 254 9.80 32.40 -3.73
CA SER A 254 11.20 32.59 -4.15
C SER A 254 11.79 31.28 -4.70
N LEU A 255 12.87 31.38 -5.49
CA LEU A 255 13.57 30.21 -6.02
C LEU A 255 14.06 29.25 -4.93
N ILE A 256 14.52 29.80 -3.79
CA ILE A 256 14.96 29.00 -2.64
C ILE A 256 13.77 28.28 -1.99
N GLN A 257 12.63 28.97 -1.82
CA GLN A 257 11.42 28.35 -1.26
C GLN A 257 10.96 27.17 -2.11
N ASN A 258 10.90 27.32 -3.43
CA ASN A 258 10.55 26.23 -4.34
C ASN A 258 11.54 25.05 -4.25
N ALA A 259 12.84 25.33 -4.10
CA ALA A 259 13.85 24.29 -3.94
C ALA A 259 13.70 23.52 -2.61
N ILE A 260 13.43 24.21 -1.51
CA ILE A 260 13.18 23.60 -0.19
C ILE A 260 11.91 22.74 -0.23
N GLU A 261 10.82 23.28 -0.78
CA GLU A 261 9.56 22.54 -0.93
C GLU A 261 9.74 21.27 -1.78
N SER A 262 10.56 21.35 -2.83
CA SER A 262 10.91 20.17 -3.63
C SER A 262 11.60 19.09 -2.78
N VAL A 263 12.63 19.45 -2.00
CA VAL A 263 13.31 18.49 -1.12
C VAL A 263 12.33 17.82 -0.14
N ILE A 264 11.45 18.61 0.49
CA ILE A 264 10.42 18.12 1.41
C ILE A 264 9.48 17.16 0.68
N LEU A 265 8.96 17.55 -0.49
CA LEU A 265 8.06 16.74 -1.30
C LEU A 265 8.67 15.40 -1.69
N HIS A 266 9.93 15.40 -2.12
CA HIS A 266 10.62 14.16 -2.49
C HIS A 266 10.87 13.26 -1.28
N THR A 267 11.22 13.84 -0.13
CA THR A 267 11.41 13.10 1.13
C THR A 267 10.10 12.45 1.59
N VAL A 268 9.01 13.23 1.64
CA VAL A 268 7.69 12.75 2.04
C VAL A 268 7.15 11.67 1.09
N ARG A 269 7.39 11.81 -0.22
CA ARG A 269 7.01 10.77 -1.19
C ARG A 269 7.83 9.49 -1.03
N LEU A 270 9.13 9.59 -0.74
CA LEU A 270 9.97 8.41 -0.44
C LEU A 270 9.49 7.67 0.81
N LEU A 271 9.12 8.41 1.86
CA LEU A 271 8.47 7.83 3.05
C LEU A 271 7.14 7.17 2.71
N PHE A 272 6.33 7.78 1.83
CA PHE A 272 5.07 7.21 1.39
C PHE A 272 5.24 5.87 0.66
N TYR A 273 6.35 5.67 -0.08
CA TYR A 273 6.61 4.39 -0.73
C TYR A 273 6.88 3.23 0.24
N LEU A 274 7.24 3.51 1.50
CA LEU A 274 7.43 2.48 2.53
C LEU A 274 6.17 1.62 2.74
N ASN A 275 4.97 2.17 2.51
CA ASN A 275 3.71 1.41 2.59
C ASN A 275 3.69 0.21 1.64
N TYR A 276 4.27 0.36 0.45
CA TYR A 276 4.25 -0.68 -0.59
C TYR A 276 5.44 -1.64 -0.50
N VAL A 277 6.53 -1.21 0.18
CA VAL A 277 7.77 -1.98 0.32
C VAL A 277 7.76 -2.84 1.59
N CYS A 278 7.38 -2.26 2.73
CA CYS A 278 7.61 -2.88 4.04
C CYS A 278 6.68 -4.06 4.36
N SER A 279 5.60 -4.25 3.61
CA SER A 279 4.57 -5.25 3.91
C SER A 279 5.14 -6.67 4.09
N PHE A 280 5.97 -7.15 3.15
CA PHE A 280 6.62 -8.45 3.26
C PHE A 280 7.54 -8.57 4.48
N TYR A 281 8.38 -7.57 4.70
CA TYR A 281 9.39 -7.58 5.77
C TYR A 281 8.73 -7.59 7.15
N ILE A 282 7.63 -6.86 7.31
CA ILE A 282 6.80 -6.91 8.52
C ILE A 282 6.23 -8.31 8.71
N TYR A 283 5.66 -8.90 7.66
CA TYR A 283 5.10 -10.24 7.72
C TYR A 283 6.15 -11.30 8.06
N TYR A 284 7.35 -11.17 7.50
CA TYR A 284 8.49 -12.04 7.79
C TYR A 284 8.94 -11.93 9.25
N ILE A 285 9.11 -10.73 9.79
CA ILE A 285 9.56 -10.55 11.18
C ILE A 285 8.48 -11.05 12.17
N MET A 286 7.21 -10.73 11.89
CA MET A 286 6.12 -10.93 12.86
C MET A 286 5.50 -12.33 12.83
N SER A 287 5.63 -13.08 11.72
CA SER A 287 5.03 -14.40 11.55
C SER A 287 6.07 -15.52 11.57
N SER A 288 6.01 -16.39 12.57
CA SER A 288 6.79 -17.65 12.56
C SER A 288 6.42 -18.55 11.37
N GLU A 289 5.18 -18.50 10.92
CA GLU A 289 4.67 -19.29 9.81
C GLU A 289 5.27 -18.86 8.47
N ILE A 290 5.43 -17.55 8.26
CA ILE A 290 6.03 -16.99 7.04
C ILE A 290 7.54 -17.21 7.05
N ARG A 291 8.20 -17.07 8.20
CA ARG A 291 9.61 -17.47 8.35
C ARG A 291 9.82 -18.94 8.00
N ARG A 292 8.92 -19.82 8.43
CA ARG A 292 9.00 -21.25 8.10
C ARG A 292 8.75 -21.51 6.61
N GLY A 293 7.75 -20.85 6.03
CA GLY A 293 7.51 -20.90 4.58
C GLY A 293 8.72 -20.46 3.76
N PHE A 294 9.37 -19.38 4.19
CA PHE A 294 10.60 -18.87 3.56
C PHE A 294 11.82 -19.78 3.79
N LYS A 295 11.98 -20.36 4.98
CA LYS A 295 13.07 -21.34 5.23
C LYS A 295 12.93 -22.58 4.36
N ASN A 296 11.71 -23.10 4.20
CA ASN A 296 11.41 -24.21 3.31
C ASN A 296 11.65 -23.88 1.82
N LEU A 297 11.73 -22.59 1.48
CA LEU A 297 12.05 -22.09 0.15
C LEU A 297 13.55 -22.21 -0.16
N ILE A 298 14.38 -21.76 0.78
CA ILE A 298 15.85 -21.72 0.64
C ILE A 298 16.44 -23.10 0.89
N ARG A 299 15.87 -23.84 1.85
CA ARG A 299 16.21 -25.22 2.15
C ARG A 299 14.93 -26.03 2.14
N PRO A 300 14.52 -26.60 0.99
CA PRO A 300 13.48 -27.60 0.98
C PRO A 300 13.94 -28.73 1.88
N SER A 301 13.35 -28.80 3.08
CA SER A 301 13.55 -29.95 3.95
C SER A 301 12.86 -31.12 3.28
N ASN A 302 13.63 -32.14 2.89
CA ASN A 302 13.12 -33.46 2.49
C ASN A 302 12.49 -34.22 3.68
N THR A 303 11.73 -33.53 4.54
CA THR A 303 10.86 -34.20 5.50
C THR A 303 9.52 -34.43 4.83
N VAL A 304 9.44 -35.58 4.17
CA VAL A 304 8.20 -36.30 3.93
C VAL A 304 7.50 -36.39 5.29
N LEU A 305 6.44 -35.61 5.50
CA LEU A 305 5.48 -35.90 6.56
C LEU A 305 4.65 -37.08 6.05
N PRO A 306 4.57 -38.20 6.79
CA PRO A 306 3.81 -39.36 6.34
C PRO A 306 2.34 -38.98 6.22
N GLU A 307 1.77 -39.27 5.05
CA GLU A 307 0.33 -39.45 4.92
C GLU A 307 -0.08 -40.59 5.84
N GLY A 308 -0.95 -40.32 6.82
CA GLY A 308 -1.55 -41.39 7.61
C GLY A 308 -2.05 -40.95 8.98
N ILE A 309 -3.33 -41.22 9.22
CA ILE A 309 -4.04 -41.26 10.51
C ILE A 309 -4.75 -39.96 10.91
N ILE A 310 -5.93 -39.76 10.29
CA ILE A 310 -7.16 -39.50 11.04
C ILE A 310 -8.21 -40.44 10.44
N ALA A 311 -8.48 -41.53 11.16
CA ALA A 311 -9.76 -42.24 11.10
C ALA A 311 -10.84 -41.37 11.77
#